data_AF-T0ZHT3-F1
#
_entry.id   AF-T0ZHT3-F1
#
_cell.length_a   1.000
_cell.length_b   1.000
_cell.length_c   1.000
_cell.angle_alpha   90.00
_cell.angle_beta   90.00
_cell.angle_gamma   90.00
#
_symmetry.space_group_name_H-M   'P 1'
#
loop_
_entity.id
_entity.type
_entity.pdbx_description
1 polymer ?
#
loop_
_entity_poly.entity_id
_entity_poly.type
_entity_poly.pdbx_seq_one_letter_code
_entity_poly.pdbx_strand_id
1 'polypeptide(L)' 'MTPVAKRLSRLLGKDVIFNGEVVGAQVVREVEKMVPGDVFLLENLRFNPGEEGNDPAFAQKLADLCEVYIND' A
#
# COMPACT_ATOMS: atom_id res chain seq x y z
N MET A 1 -3.31 6.98 7.26
CA MET A 1 -3.94 5.67 7.58
C MET A 1 -3.50 5.05 8.91
N THR A 2 -2.72 5.78 9.73
CA THR A 2 -2.21 5.33 11.03
C THR A 2 -3.21 4.62 11.97
N PRO A 3 -4.44 5.12 12.22
CA PRO A 3 -5.37 4.42 13.11
C PRO A 3 -5.85 3.08 12.54
N VAL A 4 -5.98 2.98 11.20
CA VAL A 4 -6.39 1.76 10.50
C VAL A 4 -5.28 0.71 10.59
N ALA A 5 -4.02 1.07 10.30
CA ALA A 5 -2.86 0.17 10.44
C ALA A 5 -2.79 -0.45 11.84
N LYS A 6 -2.92 0.38 12.89
CA LYS A 6 -2.90 -0.07 14.29
C LYS A 6 -4.05 -1.04 14.61
N ARG A 7 -5.25 -0.75 14.11
CA ARG A 7 -6.42 -1.62 14.35
C ARG A 7 -6.29 -2.94 13.60
N LEU A 8 -5.86 -2.89 12.34
CA LEU A 8 -5.67 -4.06 11.48
C LEU A 8 -4.61 -5.00 12.06
N SER A 9 -3.47 -4.45 12.49
CA SER A 9 -2.39 -5.21 13.15
C SER A 9 -2.93 -6.00 14.36
N ARG A 10 -3.75 -5.38 15.21
CA ARG A 10 -4.37 -6.07 16.35
C ARG A 10 -5.30 -7.20 15.93
N LEU A 11 -6.08 -7.01 14.86
CA LEU A 11 -7.04 -8.02 14.40
C LEU A 11 -6.35 -9.21 13.73
N LEU A 12 -5.25 -8.97 13.00
CA LEU A 12 -4.46 -10.00 12.35
C LEU A 12 -3.49 -10.73 13.30
N GLY A 13 -3.20 -10.14 14.47
CA GLY A 13 -2.17 -10.63 15.38
C GLY A 13 -0.77 -10.58 14.77
N LYS A 14 -0.53 -9.62 13.86
CA LYS A 14 0.70 -9.43 13.09
C LYS A 14 1.02 -7.96 12.96
N ASP A 15 2.29 -7.65 12.72
CA ASP A 15 2.70 -6.28 12.39
C ASP A 15 2.19 -5.89 11.00
N VAL A 16 1.63 -4.68 10.91
CA VAL A 16 1.23 -4.06 9.64
C VAL A 16 2.18 -2.89 9.39
N ILE A 17 3.02 -3.02 8.37
CA ILE A 17 3.99 -2.01 7.96
C ILE A 17 3.22 -0.83 7.37
N PHE A 18 3.56 0.37 7.81
CA PHE A 18 2.91 1.61 7.35
C PHE A 18 3.92 2.76 7.40
N ASN A 19 4.15 3.42 6.26
CA ASN A 19 5.11 4.53 6.14
C ASN A 19 4.46 5.89 5.79
N GLY A 20 3.14 5.94 5.59
CA GLY A 20 2.42 7.18 5.29
C GLY A 20 2.51 7.68 3.84
N GLU A 21 3.10 6.89 2.93
CA GLU A 21 3.21 7.23 1.51
C GLU A 21 2.15 6.52 0.67
N VAL A 22 1.68 7.17 -0.39
CA VAL A 22 0.72 6.59 -1.35
C VAL A 22 1.45 5.73 -2.38
N VAL A 23 2.46 6.30 -3.03
CA VAL A 23 3.37 5.64 -4.00
C VAL A 23 4.71 6.38 -3.98
N GLY A 24 5.80 5.70 -4.36
CA GLY A 24 7.11 6.35 -4.51
C GLY A 24 8.28 5.45 -4.12
N ALA A 25 9.50 5.98 -4.20
CA ALA A 25 10.72 5.20 -4.00
C ALA A 25 10.81 4.56 -2.60
N GLN A 26 10.22 5.18 -1.57
CA GLN A 26 10.19 4.58 -0.24
C GLN A 26 9.23 3.39 -0.17
N VAL A 27 8.05 3.47 -0.81
CA VAL A 27 7.10 2.35 -0.89
C VAL A 27 7.74 1.17 -1.62
N VAL A 28 8.34 1.42 -2.79
CA VAL A 28 9.03 0.37 -3.58
C VAL A 28 10.09 -0.34 -2.73
N ARG A 29 10.97 0.42 -2.06
CA ARG A 29 12.04 -0.16 -1.22
C ARG A 29 11.52 -0.97 -0.04
N GLU A 30 10.35 -0.65 0.51
CA GLU A 30 9.78 -1.44 1.60
C GLU A 30 9.10 -2.70 1.07
N VAL A 31 8.38 -2.60 -0.05
CA VAL A 31 7.77 -3.75 -0.73
C VAL A 31 8.83 -4.77 -1.17
N GLU A 32 9.96 -4.32 -1.72
CA GLU A 32 11.09 -5.18 -2.12
C GLU A 32 11.72 -5.96 -0.95
N LYS A 33 11.57 -5.48 0.29
CA LYS A 33 12.10 -6.15 1.49
C LYS A 33 11.09 -7.09 2.15
N MET A 34 9.83 -7.07 1.71
CA MET A 34 8.79 -7.88 2.32
C MET A 34 9.09 -9.36 2.16
N VAL A 35 8.78 -10.12 3.22
CA VAL A 35 8.86 -11.58 3.21
C VAL A 35 7.45 -12.19 3.19
N PRO A 36 7.31 -13.47 2.82
CA PRO A 36 6.01 -14.12 2.80
C PRO A 36 5.28 -14.01 4.15
N GLY A 37 4.07 -13.47 4.10
CA GLY A 37 3.21 -13.29 5.28
C GLY A 37 3.26 -11.92 5.93
N ASP A 38 4.11 -11.01 5.45
CA ASP A 38 4.10 -9.59 5.80
C ASP A 38 2.86 -8.88 5.27
N VAL A 39 2.46 -7.81 5.94
CA VAL A 39 1.34 -6.96 5.55
C VAL A 39 1.81 -5.52 5.48
N PHE A 40 1.70 -4.89 4.32
CA PHE A 40 1.98 -3.47 4.11
C PHE A 40 0.68 -2.73 3.80
N LEU A 41 0.41 -1.65 4.53
CA LEU A 41 -0.72 -0.76 4.27
C LEU A 41 -0.21 0.54 3.63
N LEU A 42 -0.70 0.85 2.43
CA LEU A 42 -0.44 2.15 1.78
C LEU A 42 -1.24 3.27 2.47
N GLU A 43 -0.80 4.51 2.28
CA GLU A 43 -1.62 5.67 2.65
C GLU A 43 -2.88 5.76 1.78
N ASN A 44 -3.86 6.54 2.21
CA ASN A 44 -5.11 6.78 1.50
C ASN A 44 -4.85 7.18 0.04
N LEU A 45 -5.21 6.29 -0.90
CA LEU A 45 -4.95 6.46 -2.33
C LEU A 45 -5.55 7.75 -2.89
N ARG A 46 -6.68 8.22 -2.34
CA ARG A 46 -7.36 9.47 -2.76
C ARG A 46 -6.59 10.75 -2.40
N PHE A 47 -5.47 10.65 -1.71
CA PHE A 47 -4.53 11.78 -1.59
C PHE A 47 -3.73 12.01 -2.87
N ASN A 48 -3.70 11.05 -3.79
CA ASN A 48 -3.26 11.26 -5.15
C ASN A 48 -4.49 11.57 -6.05
N PRO A 49 -4.55 12.72 -6.74
CA PRO A 49 -5.67 13.05 -7.62
C PRO A 49 -5.82 12.09 -8.80
N GLY A 50 -4.76 11.35 -9.16
CA GLY A 50 -4.79 10.32 -10.19
C GLY A 50 -5.70 9.13 -9.86
N GLU A 51 -6.00 8.89 -8.57
CA GLU A 51 -6.93 7.85 -8.13
C GLU A 51 -8.35 8.14 -8.65
N GLU A 52 -8.91 9.32 -8.36
CA GLU A 52 -10.26 9.68 -8.78
C GLU A 52 -10.33 9.96 -10.30
N GLY A 53 -9.22 10.41 -10.89
CA GLY A 53 -9.10 10.67 -12.32
C GLY A 53 -8.90 9.42 -13.19
N ASN A 54 -8.76 8.23 -12.59
CA ASN A 54 -8.39 7.00 -13.29
C ASN A 54 -7.12 7.18 -14.16
N ASP A 55 -6.11 7.84 -13.60
CA ASP A 55 -4.85 8.15 -14.28
C ASP A 55 -4.05 6.86 -14.57
N PRO A 56 -3.80 6.50 -15.84
CA PRO A 56 -3.01 5.32 -16.20
C PRO A 56 -1.60 5.32 -15.59
N ALA A 57 -0.97 6.50 -15.42
CA ALA A 57 0.35 6.59 -14.83
C ALA A 57 0.32 6.31 -13.32
N PHE A 58 -0.77 6.65 -12.65
CA PHE A 58 -0.97 6.29 -11.24
C PHE A 58 -1.27 4.80 -11.10
N ALA A 59 -2.15 4.25 -11.95
CA ALA A 59 -2.45 2.83 -11.98
C ALA A 59 -1.20 1.97 -12.23
N GLN A 60 -0.32 2.40 -13.15
CA GLN A 60 0.94 1.70 -13.41
C GLN A 60 1.85 1.66 -12.18
N LYS A 61 1.98 2.78 -11.45
CA LYS A 61 2.78 2.82 -10.21
C LYS A 61 2.28 1.86 -9.13
N LEU A 62 0.97 1.64 -9.05
CA LEU A 62 0.39 0.66 -8.12
C LEU A 62 0.62 -0.77 -8.61
N ALA A 63 0.44 -1.01 -9.92
CA ALA A 63 0.69 -2.31 -10.53
C ALA A 63 2.16 -2.74 -10.40
N ASP A 64 3.12 -1.81 -10.47
CA ASP A 64 4.54 -2.10 -10.30
C ASP A 64 4.90 -2.64 -8.90
N LEU A 65 4.00 -2.51 -7.91
CA LEU A 65 4.21 -3.00 -6.55
C LEU A 65 3.78 -4.46 -6.35
N CYS A 66 3.10 -5.08 -7.31
CA CYS A 66 2.56 -6.42 -7.14
C CYS A 66 2.56 -7.25 -8.43
N GLU A 67 2.50 -8.56 -8.27
CA GLU A 67 2.37 -9.50 -9.40
C GLU A 67 0.91 -9.86 -9.66
N VAL A 68 0.04 -9.70 -8.64
CA VAL A 68 -1.37 -10.08 -8.68
C VAL A 68 -2.19 -8.97 -8.04
N TYR A 69 -3.27 -8.59 -8.74
CA TYR A 69 -4.29 -7.66 -8.24
C TYR A 69 -5.54 -8.44 -7.79
N ILE A 70 -6.06 -8.10 -6.61
CA ILE A 70 -7.29 -8.64 -6.05
C ILE A 70 -8.19 -7.47 -5.70
N ASN A 71 -9.46 -7.54 -6.12
CA ASN A 71 -10.51 -6.58 -5.76
C ASN A 71 -11.51 -7.28 -4.83
N ASP A 72 -11.53 -6.87 -3.56
CA ASP A 72 -12.36 -7.38 -2.46
C ASP A 72 -13.29 -6.25 -1.95
#